data_AF-A0A7V4N4N4-F1
#
_entry.id   AF-A0A7V4N4N4-F1
#
_cell.length_a   1.000
_cell.length_b   1.000
_cell.length_c   1.000
_cell.angle_alpha   90.00
_cell.angle_beta   90.00
_cell.angle_gamma   90.00
#
_symmetry.space_group_name_H-M   'P 1'
#
loop_
_entity.id
_entity.type
_entity.pdbx_description
1 polymer ?
#
loop_
_entity_poly.entity_id
_entity_poly.type
_entity_poly.pdbx_seq_one_letter_code
_entity_poly.pdbx_strand_id
1 'polypeptide(L)'
;LYITGRTARSEQAIANLKRICEAELQGQYELLIIDVQEHPQLAEEERILATPTLIKALPPPIRRVIGDLSDTEKVLVGLDLQPRNPVRGATL
;
A
#
# COMPACT_ATOMS: atom_id res chain seq x y z
N LEU A 1 -4.89 -1.78 -3.52
CA LEU A 1 -3.72 -1.88 -4.42
C LEU A 1 -4.23 -2.26 -5.80
N TYR A 2 -4.03 -1.37 -6.77
CA TYR A 2 -4.37 -1.61 -8.17
C TYR A 2 -3.18 -2.26 -8.88
N ILE A 3 -3.44 -3.37 -9.57
CA ILE A 3 -2.45 -4.15 -10.31
C ILE A 3 -2.93 -4.42 -11.75
N THR A 4 -2.06 -4.94 -12.59
CA THR A 4 -2.42 -5.42 -13.94
C THR A 4 -1.91 -6.85 -14.08
N GLY A 5 -2.81 -7.82 -13.99
CA GLY A 5 -2.48 -9.23 -14.06
C GLY A 5 -1.55 -9.73 -12.95
N ARG A 6 -1.26 -11.03 -12.99
CA ARG A 6 -0.27 -11.69 -12.13
C ARG A 6 1.14 -11.61 -12.70
N THR A 7 1.65 -10.39 -12.87
CA THR A 7 3.05 -10.18 -13.25
C THR A 7 3.97 -10.27 -12.04
N ALA A 8 5.27 -10.53 -12.27
CA ALA A 8 6.27 -10.52 -11.19
C ALA A 8 6.25 -9.20 -10.39
N ARG A 9 6.02 -8.07 -11.07
CA ARG A 9 5.91 -6.74 -10.44
C ARG A 9 4.66 -6.63 -9.55
N SER A 10 3.51 -7.15 -10.00
CA SER A 10 2.28 -7.20 -9.20
C SER A 10 2.46 -8.06 -7.95
N GLU A 11 3.05 -9.25 -8.10
CA GLU A 11 3.27 -10.18 -6.98
C GLU A 11 4.26 -9.62 -5.96
N GLN A 12 5.34 -8.96 -6.42
CA GLN A 12 6.28 -8.23 -5.56
C GLN A 12 5.59 -7.11 -4.79
N ALA A 13 4.76 -6.29 -5.46
CA ALA A 13 4.02 -5.22 -4.81
C ALA A 13 3.08 -5.74 -3.71
N ILE A 14 2.35 -6.83 -3.99
CA ILE A 14 1.47 -7.47 -3.00
C ILE A 14 2.26 -7.99 -1.80
N ALA A 15 3.37 -8.71 -2.05
CA ALA A 15 4.18 -9.28 -0.98
C ALA A 15 4.81 -8.20 -0.11
N ASN A 16 5.36 -7.15 -0.71
CA ASN A 16 5.92 -6.02 0.01
C ASN A 16 4.87 -5.27 0.83
N LEU A 17 3.69 -5.04 0.25
CA LEU A 17 2.61 -4.38 0.97
C LEU A 17 2.15 -5.18 2.19
N LYS A 18 1.95 -6.50 2.04
CA LYS A 18 1.59 -7.37 3.16
C LYS A 18 2.62 -7.29 4.28
N ARG A 19 3.91 -7.39 3.94
CA ARG A 19 5.02 -7.26 4.91
C ARG A 19 4.99 -5.90 5.64
N ILE A 20 4.77 -4.80 4.92
CA ILE A 20 4.68 -3.46 5.52
C ILE A 20 3.49 -3.39 6.47
N CYS A 21 2.31 -3.86 6.04
CA CYS A 21 1.12 -3.82 6.87
C CYS A 21 1.24 -4.68 8.14
N GLU A 22 1.86 -5.86 8.04
CA GLU A 22 2.11 -6.74 9.19
C GLU A 22 3.09 -6.12 10.19
N ALA A 23 4.19 -5.53 9.70
CA ALA A 23 5.22 -4.92 10.54
C ALA A 23 4.76 -3.62 11.20
N GLU A 24 4.07 -2.75 10.44
CA GLU A 24 3.83 -1.36 10.85
C GLU A 24 2.38 -1.09 11.28
N LEU A 25 1.40 -1.82 10.75
CA LEU A 25 -0.03 -1.52 10.97
C LEU A 25 -0.73 -2.48 11.93
N GLN A 26 -0.11 -3.60 12.33
CA GLN A 26 -0.62 -4.53 13.35
C GLN A 26 -2.09 -4.99 13.15
N GLY A 27 -2.50 -5.21 11.91
CA GLY A 27 -3.88 -5.60 11.59
C GLY A 27 -4.89 -4.45 11.56
N GLN A 28 -4.46 -3.19 11.78
CA GLN A 28 -5.28 -2.00 11.61
C GLN A 28 -5.31 -1.55 10.14
N TYR A 29 -5.69 -2.48 9.25
CA TYR A 29 -5.82 -2.21 7.84
C TYR A 29 -6.80 -3.20 7.19
N GLU A 30 -7.44 -2.74 6.12
CA GLU A 30 -8.11 -3.61 5.17
C GLU A 30 -7.37 -3.50 3.85
N LEU A 31 -7.05 -4.65 3.24
CA LEU A 31 -6.32 -4.70 1.99
C LEU A 31 -7.22 -5.24 0.88
N LEU A 32 -7.56 -4.37 -0.06
CA LEU A 32 -8.21 -4.74 -1.31
C LEU A 32 -7.20 -4.76 -2.45
N ILE A 33 -7.13 -5.86 -3.19
CA ILE A 33 -6.34 -5.99 -4.43
C ILE A 33 -7.31 -5.95 -5.60
N ILE A 34 -7.10 -5.02 -6.54
CA ILE A 34 -7.97 -4.82 -7.70
C ILE A 34 -7.12 -5.02 -8.95
N ASP A 35 -7.50 -5.98 -9.79
CA ASP A 35 -6.93 -6.09 -11.12
C ASP A 35 -7.67 -5.17 -12.08
N VAL A 36 -6.94 -4.22 -12.69
CA VAL A 36 -7.52 -3.25 -13.62
C VAL A 36 -7.96 -3.88 -14.94
N GLN A 37 -7.46 -5.08 -15.28
CA GLN A 37 -7.93 -5.81 -16.46
C GLN A 37 -9.31 -6.44 -16.23
N GLU A 38 -9.58 -6.87 -15.00
CA GLU A 38 -10.85 -7.46 -14.60
C GLU A 38 -11.89 -6.38 -14.22
N HIS A 39 -11.43 -5.29 -13.60
CA HIS A 39 -12.26 -4.19 -13.12
C HIS A 39 -11.79 -2.81 -13.65
N PRO A 40 -11.86 -2.58 -14.99
CA PRO A 40 -11.38 -1.34 -15.59
C PRO A 40 -12.14 -0.09 -15.11
N GLN A 41 -13.42 -0.23 -14.76
CA GLN A 41 -14.22 0.92 -14.30
C GLN A 41 -13.70 1.49 -12.98
N LEU A 42 -13.30 0.63 -12.03
CA LEU A 42 -12.72 1.07 -10.75
C LEU A 42 -11.38 1.80 -10.96
N ALA A 43 -10.61 1.36 -11.95
CA ALA A 43 -9.36 2.02 -12.31
C ALA A 43 -9.61 3.41 -12.90
N GLU A 44 -10.65 3.57 -13.72
CA GLU A 44 -11.04 4.85 -14.32
C GLU A 44 -11.58 5.84 -13.27
N GLU A 45 -12.47 5.38 -12.38
CA GLU A 45 -13.01 6.16 -11.27
C GLU A 45 -11.89 6.74 -10.39
N GLU A 46 -10.89 5.91 -10.04
CA GLU A 46 -9.73 6.33 -9.27
C GLU A 46 -8.64 7.02 -10.12
N ARG A 47 -8.82 7.16 -11.43
CA ARG A 47 -7.84 7.74 -12.37
C ARG A 47 -6.46 7.07 -12.28
N ILE A 48 -6.44 5.74 -12.33
CA ILE A 48 -5.21 4.93 -12.29
C ILE A 48 -4.54 5.00 -13.67
N LEU A 49 -3.41 5.71 -13.75
CA LEU A 49 -2.62 5.84 -14.99
C LEU A 49 -1.46 4.84 -15.08
N ALA A 50 -1.07 4.25 -13.95
CA ALA A 50 0.05 3.33 -13.86
C ALA A 50 -0.25 2.23 -12.84
N THR A 51 0.33 1.05 -13.04
CA THR A 51 0.27 -0.06 -12.10
C THR A 51 1.68 -0.61 -11.82
N PRO A 52 1.95 -1.12 -10.61
CA PRO A 52 1.06 -1.13 -9.44
C PRO A 52 0.89 0.25 -8.79
N THR A 53 -0.33 0.58 -8.35
CA THR A 53 -0.65 1.82 -7.61
C THR A 53 -1.36 1.49 -6.31
N LEU A 54 -0.76 1.86 -5.18
CA LEU A 54 -1.37 1.79 -3.87
C LEU A 54 -2.11 3.09 -3.56
N ILE A 55 -3.32 2.98 -3.05
CA ILE A 55 -4.11 4.08 -2.52
C ILE A 55 -4.43 3.77 -1.05
N LYS A 56 -4.08 4.69 -0.14
CA LYS A 56 -4.59 4.70 1.24
C LYS A 56 -5.78 5.63 1.29
N ALA A 57 -6.98 5.06 1.40
CA ALA A 57 -8.22 5.82 1.43
C ALA A 57 -8.54 6.37 2.84
N LEU A 58 -8.20 5.60 3.88
CA LEU A 58 -8.55 5.93 5.27
C LEU A 58 -7.34 5.78 6.22
N PRO A 59 -7.32 6.56 7.32
CA PRO A 59 -8.10 7.79 7.50
C PRO A 59 -7.68 8.86 6.46
N PRO A 60 -8.53 9.84 6.12
CA PRO A 60 -8.13 10.92 5.21
C PRO A 60 -6.89 11.68 5.72
N PRO A 61 -6.10 12.32 4.83
CA PRO A 61 -6.32 12.47 3.40
C PRO A 61 -5.99 11.19 2.59
N ILE A 62 -6.55 11.11 1.38
CA ILE A 62 -6.20 10.05 0.43
C ILE A 62 -4.76 10.23 -0.02
N ARG A 63 -3.96 9.16 0.05
CA ARG A 63 -2.55 9.13 -0.37
C ARG A 63 -2.31 8.04 -1.40
N ARG A 64 -1.35 8.26 -2.30
CA ARG A 64 -1.06 7.35 -3.42
C ARG A 64 0.45 7.09 -3.54
N VAL A 65 0.83 5.85 -3.81
CA VAL A 65 2.22 5.44 -4.09
C VAL A 65 2.22 4.54 -5.32
N ILE A 66 3.13 4.79 -6.25
CA ILE A 66 3.28 4.02 -7.49
C ILE A 66 4.57 3.20 -7.39
N GLY A 67 4.51 1.91 -7.77
CA GLY A 67 5.68 1.03 -7.81
C GLY A 67 5.49 -0.28 -7.07
N ASP A 68 6.59 -1.02 -6.91
CA ASP A 68 6.62 -2.36 -6.28
C ASP A 68 6.66 -2.34 -4.75
N LEU A 69 6.61 -1.15 -4.13
CA LEU A 69 6.56 -0.95 -2.68
C LEU A 69 7.76 -1.56 -1.92
N SER A 70 8.89 -1.76 -2.59
CA SER A 70 10.10 -2.37 -2.00
C SER A 70 10.75 -1.51 -0.91
N ASP A 71 10.73 -0.19 -1.07
CA ASP A 71 11.27 0.77 -0.10
C ASP A 71 10.21 1.13 0.96
N THR A 72 10.27 0.45 2.10
CA THR A 72 9.29 0.62 3.18
C THR A 72 9.23 2.05 3.70
N GLU A 73 10.36 2.73 3.86
CA GLU A 73 10.39 4.10 4.38
C GLU A 73 9.70 5.07 3.43
N LYS A 74 10.01 5.00 2.13
CA LYS A 74 9.34 5.82 1.12
C LYS A 74 7.85 5.53 1.02
N VAL A 75 7.44 4.27 1.18
CA VAL A 75 6.03 3.90 1.20
C VAL A 75 5.33 4.53 2.41
N LEU A 76 5.87 4.40 3.61
CA LEU A 76 5.28 4.98 4.82
C LEU A 76 5.14 6.51 4.73
N VAL A 77 6.21 7.19 4.29
CA VAL A 77 6.19 8.64 4.06
C VAL A 77 5.15 9.01 3.00
N GLY A 78 5.13 8.30 1.86
CA GLY A 78 4.18 8.55 0.78
C GLY A 78 2.72 8.31 1.18
N LEU A 79 2.48 7.42 2.14
CA LEU A 79 1.17 7.14 2.71
C LEU A 79 0.83 8.02 3.93
N ASP A 80 1.73 8.91 4.34
CA ASP A 80 1.57 9.74 5.54
C ASP A 80 1.33 8.89 6.80
N LEU A 81 2.02 7.77 6.87
CA LEU A 81 2.04 6.84 7.98
C LEU A 81 3.32 7.06 8.76
N GLN A 82 3.19 7.32 10.06
CA GLN A 82 4.37 7.39 10.91
C GLN A 82 4.89 5.96 11.11
N PRO A 83 6.17 5.69 10.79
CA PRO A 83 6.81 4.46 11.22
C PRO A 83 6.68 4.37 12.72
N ARG A 84 6.41 3.18 13.25
CA ARG A 84 6.28 3.06 14.69
C ARG A 84 7.66 3.34 15.31
N ASN A 85 7.76 4.41 16.10
CA ASN A 85 8.92 4.60 16.95
C ASN A 85 8.93 3.43 17.95
N PRO A 86 9.93 2.53 17.96
CA PRO A 86 9.99 1.50 18.98
C PRO A 86 10.03 2.21 20.33
N VAL A 87 9.03 1.97 21.17
CA VAL A 87 8.96 2.54 22.51
C VAL A 87 10.24 2.12 23.25
N ARG A 88 11.22 3.02 23.31
CA ARG A 88 12.37 2.89 24.20
C ARG A 88 11.89 3.29 25.59
N GLY A 89 11.70 2.31 26.46
CA GLY A 89 11.69 2.48 27.90
C GLY A 89 10.32 2.70 28.53
N ALA A 90 9.74 1.62 29.05
CA ALA A 90 9.04 1.65 30.32
C ALA A 90 9.81 0.70 31.26
N THR A 91 10.87 1.24 31.88
CA THR A 91 11.43 0.70 33.11
C THR A 91 10.76 1.48 34.23
N LEU A 92 9.86 0.82 34.97
CA LEU A 92 9.52 1.14 36.34
C LEU A 92 9.65 -0.15 37.15
#